data_AF-A0A1I5T0D4-F1
#
_entry.id   AF-A0A1I5T0D4-F1
#
_cell.length_a   1.000
_cell.length_b   1.000
_cell.length_c   1.000
_cell.angle_alpha   90.00
_cell.angle_beta   90.00
_cell.angle_gamma   90.00
#
_symmetry.space_group_name_H-M   'P 1'
#
loop_
_entity.id
_entity.type
_entity.pdbx_description
1 polymer ?
#
loop_
_entity_poly.entity_id
_entity_poly.type
_entity_poly.pdbx_seq_one_letter_code
_entity_poly.pdbx_strand_id
1 'polypeptide(L)'
;MDEKYKDKALLKSFMKEFFPFSEMRKAGLFTKEMKGNYEAQADKICTFLGYETVYEYGSNEVSCHITYTEGKRPDNEGFVTVLPNIYE
;
A
#
# COMPACT_ATOMS: atom_id res chain seq x y z
N MET A 1 24.22 -0.66 -4.26
CA MET A 1 22.95 -0.92 -4.95
C MET A 1 22.22 -1.91 -4.08
N ASP A 2 21.23 -1.43 -3.33
CA ASP A 2 20.48 -2.23 -2.36
C ASP A 2 19.79 -3.40 -3.07
N GLU A 3 20.17 -4.62 -2.68
CA GLU A 3 19.72 -5.91 -3.21
C GLU A 3 18.28 -6.27 -2.79
N LYS A 4 17.52 -5.27 -2.31
CA LYS A 4 16.25 -5.38 -1.62
C LYS A 4 15.12 -5.90 -2.52
N TYR A 5 15.17 -5.57 -3.81
CA TYR A 5 14.19 -6.02 -4.80
C TYR A 5 14.90 -6.78 -5.93
N LYS A 6 15.24 -8.05 -5.65
CA LYS A 6 15.93 -8.94 -6.61
C LYS A 6 15.14 -9.11 -7.91
N ASP A 7 13.81 -9.14 -7.82
CA ASP A 7 12.91 -9.22 -8.98
C ASP A 7 12.19 -7.87 -9.21
N LYS A 8 12.66 -7.14 -10.24
CA LYS A 8 12.07 -5.85 -10.64
C LYS A 8 10.72 -6.00 -11.32
N ALA A 9 10.43 -7.16 -11.94
CA ALA A 9 9.14 -7.41 -12.55
C ALA A 9 8.08 -7.65 -11.48
N LEU A 10 8.42 -8.42 -10.44
CA LEU A 10 7.57 -8.62 -9.27
C LEU A 10 7.27 -7.29 -8.57
N LEU A 11 8.30 -6.49 -8.28
CA LEU A 11 8.13 -5.18 -7.66
C LEU A 11 7.18 -4.29 -8.47
N LYS A 12 7.39 -4.24 -9.79
CA LYS A 12 6.56 -3.43 -10.69
C LYS A 12 5.10 -3.89 -10.68
N SER A 13 4.83 -5.18 -10.70
CA SER A 13 3.47 -5.72 -10.65
C SER A 13 2.81 -5.40 -9.31
N PHE A 14 3.51 -5.67 -8.21
CA PHE A 14 3.02 -5.42 -6.85
C PHE A 14 2.70 -3.93 -6.61
N MET A 15 3.62 -3.04 -6.99
CA MET A 15 3.40 -1.60 -6.86
C MET A 15 2.24 -1.09 -7.70
N LYS A 16 2.00 -1.66 -8.88
CA LYS A 16 0.85 -1.27 -9.72
C LYS A 16 -0.48 -1.73 -9.11
N GLU A 17 -0.49 -2.89 -8.48
CA GLU A 17 -1.69 -3.50 -7.91
C GLU A 17 -2.09 -2.82 -6.60
N PHE A 18 -1.15 -2.69 -5.66
CA PHE A 18 -1.45 -2.22 -4.31
C PHE A 18 -1.15 -0.73 -4.08
N PHE A 19 -0.23 -0.14 -4.84
CA PHE A 19 0.20 1.25 -4.66
C PHE A 19 0.15 2.07 -5.96
N PRO A 20 -1.01 2.19 -6.62
CA PRO A 20 -1.13 2.84 -7.92
C PRO A 20 -0.68 4.30 -7.88
N PHE A 21 0.24 4.65 -8.78
CA PHE A 21 0.93 5.95 -8.77
C PHE A 21 -0.02 7.15 -8.77
N SER A 22 -1.11 7.11 -9.54
CA SER A 22 -2.06 8.22 -9.63
C SER A 22 -2.74 8.53 -8.31
N GLU A 23 -3.18 7.51 -7.59
CA GLU A 23 -3.89 7.64 -6.31
C GLU A 23 -2.92 8.07 -5.22
N MET A 24 -1.76 7.41 -5.14
CA MET A 24 -0.71 7.74 -4.17
C MET A 24 -0.16 9.16 -4.37
N ARG A 25 -0.11 9.65 -5.62
CA ARG A 25 0.25 11.04 -5.91
C ARG A 25 -0.84 12.03 -5.51
N LYS A 26 -2.13 11.71 -5.72
CA LYS A 26 -3.23 12.57 -5.23
C LYS A 26 -3.23 12.66 -3.71
N ALA A 27 -2.90 11.58 -3.03
CA ALA A 27 -2.71 11.52 -1.58
C ALA A 27 -1.46 12.28 -1.08
N GLY A 28 -0.65 12.85 -1.98
CA GLY A 28 0.56 13.60 -1.63
C GLY A 28 1.76 12.72 -1.24
N LEU A 29 1.63 11.40 -1.38
CA LEU A 29 2.67 10.45 -0.98
C LEU A 29 3.78 10.34 -2.02
N PHE A 30 3.41 10.32 -3.31
CA PHE A 30 4.35 10.25 -4.43
C PHE A 30 4.54 11.59 -5.13
N THR A 31 5.78 11.87 -5.54
CA THR A 31 6.11 13.05 -6.37
C THR A 31 6.04 12.71 -7.86
N LYS A 32 6.01 13.75 -8.71
CA LYS A 32 6.04 13.60 -10.18
C LYS A 32 7.30 12.85 -10.66
N GLU A 33 8.42 13.08 -10.00
CA GLU A 33 9.74 12.58 -10.38
C GLU A 33 9.89 11.08 -10.15
N MET A 34 9.08 10.52 -9.24
CA MET A 34 9.06 9.09 -8.94
C MET A 34 8.34 8.26 -10.00
N LYS A 35 7.71 8.90 -11.00
CA LYS A 35 6.92 8.21 -12.03
C LYS A 35 7.79 7.19 -12.79
N GLY A 36 7.43 5.92 -12.69
CA GLY A 36 8.15 4.82 -13.34
C GLY A 36 9.37 4.32 -12.56
N ASN A 37 9.80 5.02 -11.50
CA ASN A 37 10.81 4.53 -10.56
C ASN A 37 10.13 3.79 -9.41
N TYR A 38 9.92 2.48 -9.60
CA TYR A 38 9.21 1.64 -8.63
C TYR A 38 10.00 1.41 -7.33
N GLU A 39 11.34 1.41 -7.37
CA GLU A 39 12.18 1.28 -6.18
C GLU A 39 12.03 2.50 -5.28
N ALA A 40 12.10 3.72 -5.85
CA ALA A 40 11.88 4.94 -5.09
C ALA A 40 10.45 5.03 -4.52
N GLN A 41 9.45 4.61 -5.29
CA GLN A 41 8.06 4.52 -4.80
C GLN A 41 7.96 3.55 -3.63
N ALA A 42 8.57 2.37 -3.75
CA ALA A 42 8.54 1.35 -2.72
C ALA A 42 9.23 1.81 -1.43
N ASP A 43 10.41 2.43 -1.52
CA ASP A 43 11.10 2.95 -0.34
C ASP A 43 10.31 4.07 0.35
N LYS A 44 9.58 4.89 -0.42
CA LYS A 44 8.69 5.90 0.15
C LYS A 44 7.52 5.28 0.90
N ILE A 45 6.92 4.22 0.36
CA ILE A 45 5.87 3.45 1.04
C ILE A 45 6.43 2.81 2.32
N CYS A 46 7.56 2.12 2.23
CA CYS A 46 8.23 1.51 3.38
C CYS A 46 8.50 2.53 4.48
N THR A 47 9.04 3.70 4.14
CA THR A 47 9.29 4.78 5.11
C THR A 47 8.00 5.28 5.75
N PHE A 48 6.92 5.39 4.98
CA PHE A 48 5.64 5.91 5.47
C PHE A 48 4.92 4.91 6.39
N LEU A 49 4.97 3.62 6.06
CA LEU A 49 4.29 2.55 6.80
C LEU A 49 5.18 1.88 7.86
N GLY A 50 6.48 2.18 7.88
CA GLY A 50 7.45 1.55 8.78
C GLY A 50 7.83 0.13 8.40
N TYR A 51 7.70 -0.26 7.13
CA TYR A 51 8.05 -1.59 6.64
C TYR A 51 9.52 -1.69 6.25
N GLU A 52 10.10 -2.88 6.39
CA GLU A 52 11.39 -3.14 5.75
C GLU A 52 11.18 -3.27 4.25
N THR A 53 10.17 -4.01 3.77
CA THR A 53 9.86 -4.17 2.35
C THR A 53 8.37 -3.93 2.04
N VAL A 54 8.05 -3.54 0.81
CA VAL A 54 6.63 -3.37 0.41
C VAL A 54 5.84 -4.68 0.42
N TYR A 55 6.51 -5.84 0.39
CA TYR A 55 5.87 -7.15 0.47
C TYR A 55 5.40 -7.51 1.89
N GLU A 56 5.68 -6.68 2.89
CA GLU A 56 5.02 -6.81 4.20
C GLU A 56 3.57 -6.32 4.16
N TYR A 57 3.20 -5.55 3.13
CA TYR A 57 1.83 -5.11 2.94
C TYR A 57 0.90 -6.31 2.79
N GLY A 58 -0.07 -6.42 3.69
CA GLY A 58 -1.03 -7.53 3.73
C GLY A 58 -0.48 -8.84 4.26
N SER A 59 0.75 -8.87 4.80
CA SER A 59 1.34 -10.06 5.46
C SER A 59 0.67 -10.43 6.79
N ASN A 60 0.01 -9.46 7.41
CA ASN A 60 -0.72 -9.66 8.65
C ASN A 60 -2.18 -9.26 8.44
N GLU A 61 -3.08 -9.94 9.14
CA GLU A 61 -4.46 -9.49 9.27
C GLU A 61 -4.48 -8.14 10.01
N VAL A 62 -5.20 -7.17 9.44
CA VAL A 62 -5.37 -5.86 10.05
C VAL A 62 -6.83 -5.65 10.42
N SER A 63 -7.08 -5.42 11.70
CA SER A 63 -8.37 -4.96 12.20
C SER A 63 -8.35 -3.45 12.40
N CYS A 64 -9.25 -2.73 11.73
CA CYS A 64 -9.32 -1.28 11.82
C CYS A 64 -10.75 -0.76 11.96
N HIS A 65 -10.89 0.38 12.63
CA HIS A 65 -12.15 1.14 12.66
C HIS A 65 -12.20 2.07 11.45
N ILE A 66 -13.07 1.77 10.48
CA ILE A 66 -13.31 2.66 9.36
C ILE A 66 -14.32 3.72 9.78
N THR A 67 -13.88 4.98 9.84
CA THR A 67 -14.74 6.13 10.03
C THR A 67 -14.97 6.81 8.68
N TYR A 68 -16.23 7.01 8.32
CA TYR A 68 -16.61 7.70 7.09
C TYR A 68 -16.61 9.21 7.35
N THR A 69 -15.83 9.96 6.57
CA THR A 69 -15.77 11.43 6.69
C THR A 69 -17.07 12.09 6.25
N GLU A 70 -17.81 11.45 5.34
CA GLU A 70 -19.14 11.86 4.88
C GLU A 70 -20.01 10.62 4.62
N GLY A 71 -21.31 10.71 4.90
CA GLY A 71 -22.28 9.62 4.70
C GLY A 71 -22.59 8.80 5.95
N LYS A 72 -23.45 7.79 5.79
CA LYS A 72 -23.76 6.79 6.82
C LYS A 72 -23.02 5.50 6.48
N ARG A 73 -22.54 4.80 7.49
CA ARG A 73 -21.98 3.45 7.33
C ARG A 73 -23.01 2.52 6.68
N PRO A 74 -22.61 1.65 5.73
CA PRO A 74 -23.50 0.69 5.13
C PRO A 74 -24.20 -0.22 6.16
N ASP A 75 -25.48 -0.49 5.94
CA ASP A 75 -26.21 -1.47 6.74
C ASP A 75 -25.60 -2.86 6.53
N ASN A 76 -25.29 -3.56 7.63
CA ASN A 76 -24.63 -4.89 7.71
C ASN A 76 -23.09 -4.94 7.70
N GLU A 77 -22.37 -3.83 7.75
CA GLU A 77 -20.91 -3.88 8.03
C GLU A 77 -20.63 -3.85 9.54
N GLY A 78 -19.62 -4.61 10.01
CA GLY A 78 -19.17 -4.67 11.41
C GLY A 78 -18.42 -3.42 11.86
N PHE A 79 -18.34 -3.15 13.19
CA PHE A 79 -17.71 -1.92 13.71
C PHE A 79 -16.20 -1.88 13.56
N VAL A 80 -15.65 -3.07 13.35
CA VAL A 80 -14.27 -3.31 12.98
C VAL A 80 -14.33 -3.93 11.59
N THR A 81 -13.55 -3.38 10.67
CA THR A 81 -13.27 -4.00 9.38
C THR A 81 -12.00 -4.82 9.54
N VAL A 82 -12.07 -6.09 9.13
CA VAL A 82 -10.93 -7.00 9.12
C VAL A 82 -10.46 -7.13 7.68
N LEU A 83 -9.23 -6.70 7.42
CA LEU A 83 -8.53 -6.90 6.16
C LEU A 83 -7.68 -8.17 6.29
N PRO A 84 -8.02 -9.26 5.57
CA PRO A 84 -7.35 -10.55 5.72
C PRO A 84 -5.92 -10.51 5.15
N ASN A 85 -5.12 -11.50 5.54
CA ASN A 85 -3.81 -11.76 4.94
C ASN A 85 -3.95 -12.05 3.43
N ILE A 86 -3.13 -11.43 2.60
CA ILE A 86 -3.16 -11.62 1.13
C ILE A 86 -2.28 -12.77 0.65
N TYR A 87 -1.55 -13.43 1.56
CA TYR A 87 -0.61 -14.51 1.29
C TYR A 87 -1.09 -15.90 1.74
N GLU A 88 -2.27 -15.98 2.38
CA GLU A 88 -2.91 -17.25 2.79
C GLU A 88 -3.93 -17.76 1.75
#